data_AF-A0A9E5LCI6-F1
#
_entry.id   AF-A0A9E5LCI6-F1
#
_cell.length_a   1.000
_cell.length_b   1.000
_cell.length_c   1.000
_cell.angle_alpha   90.00
_cell.angle_beta   90.00
_cell.angle_gamma   90.00
#
_symmetry.space_group_name_H-M   'P 1'
#
loop_
_entity.id
_entity.type
_entity.pdbx_description
1 polymer ?
#
loop_
_entity_poly.entity_id
_entity_poly.type
_entity_poly.pdbx_seq_one_letter_code
_entity_poly.pdbx_strand_id
1 'polypeptide(L)'
;GGVGIGGVLEPMQAGPTIIEDNCFIGARSEVVEGCIVREGSVLGMGVYIGKSTKIVDRETGEVMYGEVPPYSVVVSGSMPSKNGINLYCAVIVKRVDEQTRSKTGINELLRD
;
A
#
# COMPACT_ATOMS: atom_id res chain seq x y z
N GLY A 1 -6.98 14.14 8.11
CA GLY A 1 -5.54 14.27 8.42
C GLY A 1 -5.09 13.12 9.29
N GLY A 2 -3.82 12.73 9.21
CA GLY A 2 -3.20 11.72 10.09
C GLY A 2 -2.56 10.52 9.37
N VAL A 3 -1.79 10.74 8.29
CA VAL A 3 -0.97 9.66 7.73
C VAL A 3 0.21 9.41 8.66
N GLY A 4 0.45 8.15 9.02
CA GLY A 4 1.61 7.72 9.81
C GLY A 4 2.71 7.14 8.93
N ILE A 5 3.92 7.70 9.00
CA ILE A 5 5.12 7.11 8.38
C ILE A 5 6.06 6.70 9.52
N GLY A 6 6.22 5.40 9.73
CA GLY A 6 6.95 4.85 10.86
C GLY A 6 8.46 5.07 10.76
N GLY A 7 9.04 5.66 11.82
CA GLY A 7 10.48 5.73 11.97
C GLY A 7 11.10 4.37 12.24
N VAL A 8 12.33 4.18 11.80
CA VAL A 8 13.15 2.99 12.09
C VAL A 8 14.49 3.47 12.59
N LEU A 9 14.80 3.16 13.84
CA LEU A 9 16.09 3.49 14.47
C LEU A 9 16.94 2.25 14.72
N GLU A 10 16.28 1.17 15.16
CA GLU A 10 16.90 -0.12 15.40
C GLU A 10 16.08 -1.23 14.72
N PRO A 11 16.72 -2.35 14.32
CA PRO A 11 18.17 -2.60 14.37
C PRO A 11 18.95 -1.79 13.33
N MET A 12 20.27 -1.59 13.52
CA MET A 12 21.10 -0.76 12.63
C MET A 12 21.08 -1.20 11.16
N GLN A 13 20.83 -2.48 10.88
CA GLN A 13 20.74 -3.01 9.52
C GLN A 13 19.38 -2.78 8.87
N ALA A 14 18.37 -2.34 9.63
CA ALA A 14 17.04 -2.08 9.10
C ALA A 14 17.02 -0.78 8.30
N GLY A 15 16.53 -0.84 7.08
CA GLY A 15 16.24 0.34 6.28
C GLY A 15 15.05 1.13 6.87
N PRO A 16 15.01 2.46 6.66
CA PRO A 16 13.88 3.27 7.06
C PRO A 16 12.63 2.91 6.24
N THR A 17 11.46 3.36 6.69
CA THR A 17 10.26 3.36 5.86
C THR A 17 10.45 4.33 4.71
N ILE A 18 10.19 3.90 3.48
CA ILE A 18 10.44 4.69 2.27
C ILE A 18 9.13 4.90 1.53
N ILE A 19 8.84 6.16 1.20
CA ILE A 19 7.80 6.56 0.26
C ILE A 19 8.51 7.23 -0.91
N GLU A 20 8.48 6.58 -2.08
CA GLU A 20 9.13 7.10 -3.29
C GLU A 20 8.31 8.24 -3.93
N ASP A 21 8.86 8.81 -4.99
CA ASP A 21 8.33 9.99 -5.66
C ASP A 21 6.88 9.80 -6.13
N ASN A 22 6.13 10.90 -6.18
CA ASN A 22 4.78 10.97 -6.75
C ASN A 22 3.73 10.04 -6.11
N CYS A 23 4.04 9.44 -4.95
CA CYS A 23 3.08 8.65 -4.18
C CYS A 23 1.97 9.54 -3.61
N PHE A 24 0.75 9.00 -3.61
CA PHE A 24 -0.35 9.57 -2.84
C PHE A 24 -0.70 8.62 -1.70
N ILE A 25 -0.73 9.13 -0.46
CA ILE A 25 -1.10 8.36 0.72
C ILE A 25 -2.38 8.92 1.32
N GLY A 26 -3.46 8.15 1.21
CA GLY A 26 -4.78 8.53 1.69
C GLY A 26 -4.83 8.74 3.20
N ALA A 27 -5.77 9.55 3.66
CA ALA A 27 -5.91 9.89 5.07
C ALA A 27 -6.07 8.64 5.97
N ARG A 28 -5.49 8.71 7.18
CA ARG A 28 -5.52 7.64 8.20
C ARG A 28 -4.84 6.33 7.77
N SER A 29 -4.04 6.38 6.70
CA SER A 29 -3.17 5.28 6.32
C SER A 29 -1.88 5.31 7.14
N GLU A 30 -1.22 4.16 7.24
CA GLU A 30 0.02 4.02 8.00
C GLU A 30 0.97 3.08 7.26
N VAL A 31 2.22 3.50 7.07
CA VAL A 31 3.29 2.69 6.46
C VAL A 31 4.46 2.67 7.44
N VAL A 32 4.90 1.50 7.85
CA VAL A 32 5.81 1.34 9.01
C VAL A 32 6.86 0.24 8.79
N GLU A 33 7.75 0.06 9.77
CA GLU A 33 8.67 -1.09 9.87
C GLU A 33 9.64 -1.26 8.68
N GLY A 34 10.02 -0.16 8.01
CA GLY A 34 10.92 -0.25 6.87
C GLY A 34 10.24 -0.81 5.62
N CYS A 35 8.92 -0.65 5.51
CA CYS A 35 8.19 -0.94 4.28
C CYS A 35 8.46 0.13 3.22
N ILE A 36 8.32 -0.25 1.96
CA ILE A 36 8.57 0.61 0.81
C ILE A 36 7.28 0.76 0.01
N VAL A 37 6.87 2.00 -0.25
CA VAL A 37 5.85 2.31 -1.25
C VAL A 37 6.56 2.91 -2.46
N ARG A 38 6.55 2.16 -3.57
CA ARG A 38 7.27 2.53 -4.77
C ARG A 38 6.56 3.62 -5.57
N GLU A 39 7.34 4.28 -6.42
CA GLU A 39 6.98 5.49 -7.16
C GLU A 39 5.58 5.46 -7.76
N GLY A 40 4.88 6.60 -7.67
CA GLY A 40 3.60 6.83 -8.34
C GLY A 40 2.41 6.08 -7.74
N SER A 41 2.62 5.24 -6.72
CA SER A 41 1.55 4.45 -6.08
C SER A 41 0.53 5.33 -5.36
N VAL A 42 -0.71 4.85 -5.30
CA VAL A 42 -1.85 5.53 -4.70
C VAL A 42 -2.46 4.63 -3.64
N LEU A 43 -2.24 4.95 -2.37
CA LEU A 43 -2.93 4.32 -1.26
C LEU A 43 -4.23 5.08 -0.97
N GLY A 44 -5.35 4.35 -0.91
CA GLY A 44 -6.61 4.86 -0.40
C GLY A 44 -6.53 5.22 1.10
N MET A 45 -7.67 5.62 1.67
CA MET A 45 -7.77 5.88 3.11
C MET A 45 -7.74 4.58 3.91
N GLY A 46 -7.14 4.62 5.11
CA GLY A 46 -7.15 3.49 6.05
C GLY A 46 -6.36 2.27 5.58
N VAL A 47 -5.35 2.49 4.74
CA VAL A 47 -4.42 1.45 4.31
C VAL A 47 -3.26 1.39 5.29
N TYR A 48 -3.20 0.30 6.05
CA TYR A 48 -2.11 -0.02 6.99
C TYR A 48 -1.16 -1.02 6.34
N ILE A 49 0.14 -0.72 6.30
CA ILE A 49 1.21 -1.55 5.73
C ILE A 49 2.39 -1.62 6.72
N GLY A 50 2.56 -2.79 7.33
CA GLY A 50 3.78 -3.20 8.04
C GLY A 50 4.37 -4.47 7.42
N LYS A 51 5.47 -4.98 7.99
CA LYS A 51 6.17 -6.19 7.51
C LYS A 51 5.31 -7.45 7.62
N SER A 52 4.31 -7.44 8.50
CA SER A 52 3.33 -8.54 8.68
C SER A 52 2.07 -8.38 7.84
N THR A 53 1.86 -7.23 7.20
CA THR A 53 0.67 -6.99 6.39
C THR A 53 0.76 -7.72 5.06
N LYS A 54 -0.25 -8.53 4.76
CA LYS A 54 -0.44 -9.09 3.42
C LYS A 54 -0.81 -7.98 2.44
N ILE A 55 -0.05 -7.84 1.37
CA ILE A 55 -0.35 -6.99 0.23
C ILE A 55 -0.75 -7.93 -0.91
N VAL A 56 -2.01 -7.88 -1.33
CA VAL A 56 -2.60 -8.85 -2.24
C VAL A 56 -2.90 -8.18 -3.56
N ASP A 57 -2.38 -8.71 -4.65
CA ASP A 57 -2.78 -8.27 -5.99
C ASP A 57 -4.09 -8.98 -6.37
N ARG A 58 -5.18 -8.21 -6.56
CA ARG A 58 -6.49 -8.82 -6.85
C ARG A 58 -6.54 -9.48 -8.22
N GLU A 59 -5.70 -9.04 -9.15
CA GLU A 59 -5.70 -9.52 -10.53
C GLU A 59 -4.95 -10.85 -10.64
N THR A 60 -3.79 -10.95 -9.97
CA THR A 60 -2.94 -12.15 -10.06
C THR A 60 -3.13 -13.12 -8.90
N GLY A 61 -3.68 -12.66 -7.77
CA GLY A 61 -3.76 -13.42 -6.51
C GLY A 61 -2.42 -13.49 -5.76
N GLU A 62 -1.38 -12.81 -6.22
CA GLU A 62 -0.07 -12.78 -5.58
C GLU A 62 -0.14 -12.11 -4.20
N VAL A 63 0.56 -12.69 -3.22
CA VAL A 63 0.67 -12.15 -1.87
C VAL A 63 2.10 -11.72 -1.60
N MET A 64 2.29 -10.43 -1.41
CA MET A 64 3.55 -9.76 -1.12
C MET A 64 3.57 -9.22 0.32
N TYR A 65 4.75 -8.84 0.79
CA TYR A 65 4.97 -8.24 2.11
C TYR A 65 6.03 -7.15 2.02
N GLY A 66 5.81 -6.06 2.75
CA GLY A 66 6.83 -5.04 2.97
C GLY A 66 7.15 -4.11 1.79
N GLU A 67 6.61 -4.37 0.61
CA GLU A 67 6.84 -3.54 -0.58
C GLU A 67 5.56 -3.45 -1.42
N VAL A 68 5.14 -2.23 -1.75
CA VAL A 68 4.09 -1.94 -2.74
C VAL A 68 4.79 -1.63 -4.07
N PRO A 69 4.54 -2.39 -5.15
CA PRO A 69 5.14 -2.16 -6.46
C PRO A 69 4.80 -0.79 -7.06
N PRO A 70 5.61 -0.25 -8.00
CA PRO A 70 5.36 1.05 -8.61
C PRO A 70 3.97 1.16 -9.22
N TYR A 71 3.39 2.36 -9.17
CA TYR A 71 2.10 2.69 -9.79
C TYR A 71 0.94 1.79 -9.36
N SER A 72 1.00 1.24 -8.15
CA SER A 72 -0.08 0.42 -7.59
C SER A 72 -1.18 1.30 -7.01
N VAL A 73 -2.43 0.98 -7.29
CA VAL A 73 -3.58 1.55 -6.58
C VAL A 73 -4.00 0.56 -5.50
N VAL A 74 -3.92 0.97 -4.24
CA VAL A 74 -4.05 0.09 -3.08
C VAL A 74 -5.21 0.56 -2.19
N VAL A 75 -6.07 -0.36 -1.78
CA VAL A 75 -7.18 -0.10 -0.85
C VAL A 75 -7.15 -1.06 0.34
N SER A 76 -7.82 -0.70 1.42
CA SER A 76 -8.03 -1.61 2.55
C SER A 76 -8.98 -2.73 2.13
N GLY A 77 -8.64 -3.97 2.41
CA GLY A 77 -9.48 -5.11 2.14
C GLY A 77 -9.35 -6.18 3.21
N SER A 78 -9.83 -7.38 2.88
CA SER A 78 -9.71 -8.54 3.75
C SER A 78 -9.61 -9.82 2.94
N MET A 79 -8.91 -10.81 3.47
CA MET A 79 -8.87 -12.16 2.90
C MET A 79 -9.52 -13.18 3.84
N PRO A 80 -10.17 -14.23 3.27
CA PRO A 80 -10.63 -15.37 4.04
C PRO A 80 -9.50 -16.01 4.85
N SER A 81 -9.80 -16.30 6.10
CA SER A 81 -8.95 -17.06 7.01
C SER A 81 -9.72 -18.28 7.53
N LYS A 82 -9.29 -18.84 8.65
CA LYS A 82 -9.92 -20.00 9.27
C LYS A 82 -11.27 -19.64 9.89
N ASN A 83 -12.17 -20.62 9.95
CA ASN A 83 -13.46 -20.54 10.65
C ASN A 83 -14.40 -19.43 10.14
N GLY A 84 -14.32 -19.08 8.85
CA GLY A 84 -15.18 -18.04 8.26
C GLY A 84 -14.84 -16.62 8.71
N ILE A 85 -13.68 -16.42 9.35
CA ILE A 85 -13.18 -15.11 9.76
C ILE A 85 -12.33 -14.54 8.62
N ASN A 86 -12.49 -13.25 8.35
CA ASN A 86 -11.59 -12.53 7.44
C ASN A 86 -10.53 -11.78 8.24
N LEU A 87 -9.31 -11.77 7.71
CA LEU A 87 -8.22 -10.95 8.25
C LEU A 87 -7.94 -9.80 7.31
N TYR A 88 -7.54 -8.67 7.89
CA TYR A 88 -7.16 -7.48 7.14
C TYR A 88 -6.01 -7.76 6.17
N CYS A 89 -6.07 -7.15 4.99
CA CYS A 89 -4.97 -7.06 4.05
C CYS A 89 -5.04 -5.74 3.26
N ALA A 90 -3.91 -5.29 2.74
CA ALA A 90 -3.88 -4.28 1.69
C ALA A 90 -4.15 -4.98 0.34
N VAL A 91 -4.95 -4.39 -0.52
CA VAL A 91 -5.31 -4.98 -1.82
C VAL A 91 -4.91 -4.02 -2.92
N ILE A 92 -4.01 -4.46 -3.82
CA ILE A 92 -3.75 -3.79 -5.09
C ILE A 92 -4.92 -4.10 -6.00
N VAL A 93 -5.70 -3.07 -6.34
CA VAL A 93 -6.89 -3.20 -7.19
C VAL A 93 -6.58 -3.01 -8.67
N LYS A 94 -5.52 -2.27 -8.98
CA LYS A 94 -5.00 -2.13 -10.35
C LYS A 94 -3.56 -1.61 -10.26
N ARG A 95 -2.81 -1.82 -11.33
CA ARG A 95 -1.55 -1.12 -11.59
C ARG A 95 -1.76 -0.21 -12.79
N VAL A 96 -1.25 1.01 -12.72
CA VAL A 96 -1.31 1.97 -13.82
C VAL A 96 0.09 2.20 -14.38
N ASP A 97 0.18 2.79 -15.56
CA ASP A 97 1.45 3.34 -16.05
C ASP A 97 1.62 4.81 -15.63
N GLU A 98 2.83 5.33 -15.78
CA GLU A 98 3.18 6.72 -15.48
C GLU A 98 2.29 7.72 -16.23
N GLN A 99 2.02 7.44 -17.51
CA GLN A 99 1.22 8.32 -18.36
C GLN A 99 -0.21 8.44 -17.84
N THR A 100 -0.83 7.32 -17.47
CA THR A 100 -2.15 7.23 -16.87
C THR A 100 -2.16 7.91 -15.51
N ARG A 101 -1.15 7.65 -14.66
CA ARG A 101 -1.00 8.27 -13.34
C ARG A 101 -0.92 9.80 -13.40
N SER A 102 -0.30 10.35 -14.44
CA SER A 102 -0.16 11.80 -14.65
C SER A 102 -1.44 12.49 -15.12
N LYS A 103 -2.34 11.76 -15.79
CA LYS A 103 -3.56 12.31 -16.42
C LYS A 103 -4.83 12.03 -15.62
N THR A 104 -4.86 10.95 -14.84
CA THR A 104 -6.04 10.50 -14.10
C THR A 104 -6.03 11.06 -12.69
N GLY A 105 -7.15 11.66 -12.26
CA GLY A 105 -7.29 12.17 -10.90
C GLY A 105 -7.25 11.04 -9.86
N ILE A 106 -6.72 11.31 -8.67
CA ILE A 106 -6.64 10.31 -7.57
C ILE A 106 -8.02 9.70 -7.25
N ASN A 107 -9.06 10.53 -7.19
CA ASN A 107 -10.42 10.06 -6.92
C ASN A 107 -10.95 9.14 -8.01
N GLU A 108 -10.51 9.29 -9.26
CA GLU A 108 -10.90 8.44 -10.37
C GLU A 108 -10.14 7.11 -10.31
N LEU A 109 -8.84 7.15 -10.01
CA LEU A 109 -8.05 5.93 -9.78
C LEU A 109 -8.64 5.04 -8.69
N LEU A 110 -9.20 5.62 -7.62
CA LEU A 110 -9.73 4.89 -6.46
C LEU A 110 -11.18 4.40 -6.60
N ARG A 111 -11.93 4.80 -7.64
CA ARG A 111 -13.37 4.48 -7.76
C ARG A 111 -13.68 3.11 -8.38
N ASP A 112 -12.70 2.49 -9.06
CA ASP A 112 -12.81 1.15 -9.70
C ASP A 112 -11.74 0.18 -9.17
#